data_AF-A0A7Y4H153-F1
#
_entry.id   AF-A0A7Y4H153-F1
#
_cell.length_a   1.000
_cell.length_b   1.000
_cell.length_c   1.000
_cell.angle_alpha   90.00
_cell.angle_beta   90.00
_cell.angle_gamma   90.00
#
_symmetry.space_group_name_H-M   'P 1'
#
loop_
_entity.id
_entity.type
_entity.pdbx_description
1 polymer ?
#
loop_
_entity_poly.entity_id
_entity_poly.type
_entity_poly.pdbx_seq_one_letter_code
_entity_poly.pdbx_strand_id
1 'polypeptide(L)'
;MNDALALVERTDERWYEAELCRLMAEALITKSDGLYAEGWLRRALETAQKQGARFWELRAATSMARLWRDRGKGADARDLLAPIYGGFTEGFDTCDLKEAAALLAELA
;
A
#
# COMPACT_ATOMS: atom_id res chain seq x y z
N MET A 1 0.93 35.44 4.95
CA MET A 1 2.14 34.65 5.24
C MET A 1 1.86 33.41 6.12
N ASN A 2 0.60 33.10 6.48
CA ASN A 2 0.27 31.96 7.34
C ASN A 2 -0.30 30.71 6.62
N ASP A 3 -0.56 30.77 5.31
CA ASP A 3 -1.20 29.63 4.61
C ASP A 3 -0.20 28.56 4.13
N ALA A 4 1.09 28.90 4.04
CA ALA A 4 2.12 27.95 3.60
C ALA A 4 2.53 26.95 4.71
N LEU A 5 2.52 27.39 5.99
CA LEU A 5 2.89 26.55 7.13
C LEU A 5 1.82 25.49 7.45
N ALA A 6 0.53 25.83 7.33
CA ALA A 6 -0.55 24.87 7.50
C ALA A 6 -0.59 23.81 6.38
N LEU A 7 -0.03 24.12 5.20
CA LEU A 7 0.14 23.15 4.12
C LEU A 7 1.28 22.18 4.42
N VAL A 8 2.41 22.67 4.92
CA VAL A 8 3.62 21.87 5.25
C VAL A 8 3.37 20.92 6.44
N GLU A 9 2.72 21.36 7.53
CA GLU A 9 2.33 20.46 8.63
C GLU A 9 1.26 19.43 8.22
N ARG A 10 0.46 19.72 7.19
CA ARG A 10 -0.52 18.78 6.62
C ARG A 10 0.05 17.82 5.60
N THR A 11 1.24 18.07 5.06
CA THR A 11 1.75 17.33 3.89
C THR A 11 3.03 16.55 4.18
N ASP A 12 4.04 17.06 4.87
CA ASP A 12 5.29 16.29 4.98
C ASP A 12 5.21 15.09 5.96
N GLU A 13 4.62 15.27 7.15
CA GLU A 13 4.48 14.14 8.10
C GLU A 13 3.32 13.21 7.75
N ARG A 14 2.23 13.74 7.18
CA ARG A 14 1.07 12.93 6.78
C ARG A 14 1.34 12.15 5.51
N TRP A 15 2.02 12.71 4.51
CA TRP A 15 2.33 11.98 3.27
C TRP A 15 3.12 10.69 3.54
N TYR A 16 3.92 10.66 4.61
CA TYR A 16 4.64 9.48 5.06
C TYR A 16 3.84 8.54 5.99
N GLU A 17 2.67 8.96 6.50
CA GLU A 17 1.86 8.15 7.44
C GLU A 17 1.45 6.82 6.82
N ALA A 18 1.07 6.82 5.54
CA ALA A 18 0.72 5.59 4.81
C ALA A 18 1.92 4.64 4.73
N GLU A 19 3.11 5.16 4.41
CA GLU A 19 4.33 4.37 4.32
C GLU A 19 4.79 3.87 5.70
N LEU A 20 4.65 4.68 6.76
CA LEU A 20 4.95 4.27 8.12
C LEU A 20 4.05 3.12 8.57
N CYS A 21 2.74 3.22 8.31
CA CYS A 21 1.80 2.13 8.59
C CYS A 21 2.18 0.85 7.83
N ARG A 22 2.58 0.97 6.56
CA ARG A 22 3.04 -0.17 5.76
C ARG A 22 4.31 -0.80 6.36
N LEU A 23 5.31 0.00 6.74
CA LEU A 23 6.54 -0.48 7.35
C LEU A 23 6.30 -1.18 8.69
N MET A 24 5.36 -0.67 9.50
CA MET A 24 4.94 -1.34 10.73
C MET A 24 4.31 -2.71 10.45
N ALA A 25 3.53 -2.84 9.39
CA ALA A 25 2.99 -4.13 8.98
C ALA A 25 4.08 -5.11 8.53
N GLU A 26 5.01 -4.69 7.68
CA GLU A 26 6.12 -5.53 7.19
C GLU A 26 6.97 -6.09 8.34
N ALA A 27 7.22 -5.26 9.36
CA ALA A 27 7.94 -5.67 10.56
C ALA A 27 7.18 -6.76 11.35
N LEU A 28 5.84 -6.73 11.35
CA LEU A 28 5.00 -7.73 12.01
C LEU A 28 4.88 -9.02 11.18
N ILE A 29 4.83 -8.92 9.86
CA ILE A 29 4.84 -10.08 8.95
C ILE A 29 6.10 -10.92 9.20
N THR A 30 7.26 -10.27 9.31
CA THR A 30 8.54 -10.95 9.57
C THR A 30 8.56 -11.66 10.93
N LYS A 31 7.77 -11.19 11.90
CA LYS A 31 7.63 -11.79 13.24
C LYS A 31 6.54 -12.86 13.32
N SER A 32 5.94 -13.24 12.19
CA SER A 32 4.79 -14.16 12.10
C SER A 32 3.53 -13.68 12.82
N ASP A 33 3.41 -12.39 13.11
CA ASP A 33 2.25 -11.81 13.80
C ASP A 33 1.26 -11.20 12.80
N GLY A 34 0.72 -12.07 11.95
CA GLY A 34 0.01 -11.66 10.75
C GLY A 34 -1.30 -10.91 11.00
N LEU A 35 -2.01 -11.16 12.11
CA LEU A 35 -3.29 -10.52 12.37
C LEU A 35 -3.13 -9.02 12.61
N TYR A 36 -2.10 -8.61 13.34
CA TYR A 36 -1.81 -7.18 13.54
C TYR A 36 -1.25 -6.53 12.28
N ALA A 37 -0.46 -7.25 11.48
CA ALA A 37 0.03 -6.74 10.19
C ALA A 37 -1.12 -6.33 9.26
N GLU A 38 -2.19 -7.12 9.19
CA GLU A 38 -3.35 -6.81 8.36
C GLU A 38 -4.05 -5.51 8.77
N GLY A 39 -4.16 -5.25 10.08
CA GLY A 39 -4.72 -4.01 10.61
C GLY A 39 -3.90 -2.77 10.20
N TRP A 40 -2.56 -2.88 10.24
CA TRP A 40 -1.67 -1.80 9.81
C TRP A 40 -1.71 -1.55 8.30
N LEU A 41 -1.82 -2.59 7.47
CA LEU A 41 -1.99 -2.44 6.02
C LEU A 41 -3.31 -1.81 5.65
N ARG A 42 -4.40 -2.16 6.36
CA ARG A 42 -5.69 -1.50 6.18
C ARG A 42 -5.62 -0.02 6.50
N ARG A 43 -4.95 0.34 7.60
CA ARG A 43 -4.71 1.74 7.96
C ARG A 43 -3.88 2.47 6.90
N ALA A 44 -2.82 1.83 6.38
CA ALA A 44 -2.00 2.39 5.32
C ALA A 44 -2.82 2.71 4.05
N LEU A 45 -3.68 1.77 3.62
CA LEU A 45 -4.57 1.94 2.48
C LEU A 45 -5.56 3.09 2.68
N GLU A 46 -6.28 3.11 3.81
CA GLU A 46 -7.23 4.18 4.12
C GLU A 46 -6.55 5.55 4.15
N THR A 47 -5.35 5.63 4.71
CA THR A 47 -4.57 6.86 4.79
C THR A 47 -4.11 7.30 3.40
N ALA A 48 -3.57 6.41 2.58
CA ALA A 48 -3.15 6.72 1.22
C ALA A 48 -4.32 7.21 0.34
N GLN A 49 -5.48 6.56 0.45
CA GLN A 49 -6.71 6.96 -0.26
C GLN A 49 -7.18 8.34 0.17
N LYS A 50 -7.23 8.63 1.47
CA LYS A 50 -7.59 9.95 2.00
C LYS A 50 -6.64 11.06 1.53
N GLN A 51 -5.39 10.71 1.29
CA GLN A 51 -4.36 11.64 0.81
C GLN A 51 -4.34 11.78 -0.72
N GLY A 52 -5.04 10.93 -1.47
CA GLY A 52 -4.86 10.81 -2.91
C GLY A 52 -3.45 10.35 -3.30
N ALA A 53 -2.71 9.73 -2.37
CA ALA A 53 -1.32 9.32 -2.55
C ALA A 53 -1.25 7.95 -3.23
N ARG A 54 -1.53 7.94 -4.53
CA ARG A 54 -1.65 6.70 -5.32
C ARG A 54 -0.45 5.76 -5.23
N PHE A 55 0.76 6.32 -5.18
CA PHE A 55 1.97 5.51 -5.04
C PHE A 55 2.01 4.75 -3.71
N TRP A 56 1.63 5.39 -2.60
CA TRP A 56 1.56 4.73 -1.29
C TRP A 56 0.40 3.73 -1.22
N GLU A 57 -0.71 4.02 -1.89
CA GLU A 57 -1.82 3.08 -2.03
C GLU A 57 -1.37 1.78 -2.73
N LEU A 58 -0.62 1.89 -3.84
CA LEU A 58 -0.09 0.73 -4.56
C LEU A 58 0.83 -0.12 -3.66
N ARG A 59 1.74 0.53 -2.92
CA ARG A 59 2.69 -0.18 -2.04
C ARG A 59 1.97 -0.90 -0.92
N ALA A 60 1.02 -0.25 -0.26
CA ALA A 60 0.21 -0.89 0.78
C ALA A 60 -0.65 -2.04 0.24
N ALA A 61 -1.27 -1.86 -0.94
CA ALA A 61 -2.07 -2.90 -1.60
C ALA A 61 -1.22 -4.11 -1.98
N THR A 62 0.00 -3.89 -2.48
CA THR A 62 0.93 -4.97 -2.83
C THR A 62 1.30 -5.79 -1.60
N SER A 63 1.67 -5.15 -0.49
CA SER A 63 1.94 -5.83 0.78
C SER A 63 0.74 -6.63 1.30
N MET A 64 -0.47 -6.06 1.22
CA MET A 64 -1.72 -6.73 1.61
C MET A 64 -2.02 -7.96 0.74
N ALA A 65 -1.86 -7.81 -0.57
CA ALA A 65 -2.04 -8.89 -1.53
C ALA A 65 -1.06 -10.04 -1.30
N ARG A 66 0.22 -9.75 -0.97
CA ARG A 66 1.19 -10.80 -0.58
C ARG A 66 0.75 -11.53 0.68
N LEU A 67 0.34 -10.79 1.71
CA LEU A 67 -0.15 -11.37 2.97
C LEU A 67 -1.36 -12.28 2.75
N TRP A 68 -2.30 -11.87 1.91
CA TRP A 68 -3.49 -12.66 1.59
C TRP A 68 -3.18 -13.87 0.70
N ARG A 69 -2.29 -13.73 -0.30
CA ARG A 69 -1.78 -14.85 -1.10
C ARG A 69 -1.21 -15.94 -0.20
N ASP A 70 -0.35 -15.57 0.75
CA ASP A 70 0.32 -16.51 1.66
C ASP A 70 -0.67 -17.21 2.62
N ARG A 71 -1.88 -16.68 2.75
CA ARG A 71 -3.00 -17.27 3.50
C ARG A 71 -4.01 -18.01 2.62
N GLY A 72 -3.71 -18.23 1.34
CA GLY A 72 -4.60 -18.90 0.40
C GLY A 72 -5.79 -18.04 -0.07
N LYS A 73 -5.78 -16.72 0.18
CA LYS A 73 -6.81 -15.77 -0.25
C LYS A 73 -6.43 -15.07 -1.56
N GLY A 74 -6.09 -15.86 -2.59
CA GLY A 74 -5.60 -15.33 -3.86
C GLY A 74 -6.61 -14.46 -4.62
N ALA A 75 -7.90 -14.83 -4.59
CA ALA A 75 -8.96 -14.04 -5.23
C ALA A 75 -9.09 -12.65 -4.59
N ASP A 76 -9.19 -12.58 -3.25
CA ASP A 76 -9.26 -11.31 -2.52
C ASP A 76 -8.03 -10.43 -2.78
N ALA A 77 -6.84 -11.04 -2.85
CA ALA A 77 -5.59 -10.34 -3.16
C ALA A 77 -5.62 -9.71 -4.57
N ARG A 78 -6.14 -10.44 -5.55
CA ARG A 78 -6.29 -9.95 -6.92
C ARG A 78 -7.31 -8.83 -7.00
N ASP A 79 -8.48 -9.02 -6.39
CA ASP A 79 -9.60 -8.07 -6.41
C ASP A 79 -9.22 -6.73 -5.77
N LEU A 80 -8.33 -6.75 -4.77
CA LEU A 80 -7.76 -5.53 -4.20
C LEU A 80 -6.72 -4.87 -5.13
N LEU A 81 -5.72 -5.63 -5.59
CA LEU A 81 -4.55 -5.04 -6.26
C LEU A 81 -4.80 -4.65 -7.71
N ALA A 82 -5.61 -5.42 -8.45
CA ALA A 82 -5.85 -5.20 -9.88
C ALA A 82 -6.42 -3.82 -10.22
N PRO A 83 -7.48 -3.30 -9.56
CA PRO A 83 -8.00 -1.97 -9.87
C PRO A 83 -7.02 -0.85 -9.52
N ILE A 84 -6.24 -1.00 -8.44
CA ILE A 84 -5.25 0.00 -8.02
C ILE A 84 -4.11 0.08 -9.02
N TYR A 85 -3.56 -1.07 -9.44
CA TYR A 85 -2.55 -1.15 -10.49
C TYR A 85 -3.07 -0.63 -11.82
N GLY A 86 -4.28 -1.03 -12.22
CA GLY A 86 -4.91 -0.63 -13.48
C GLY A 86 -5.20 0.86 -13.59
N GLY A 87 -5.25 1.59 -12.47
CA GLY A 87 -5.37 3.04 -12.50
C GLY A 87 -4.10 3.76 -12.96
N PHE A 88 -2.93 3.12 -12.96
CA PHE A 88 -1.65 3.78 -13.33
C PHE A 88 -1.52 3.88 -14.84
N THR A 89 -1.08 5.05 -15.32
CA THR A 89 -0.81 5.32 -16.74
C THR A 89 0.68 5.52 -17.01
N GLU A 90 1.47 5.70 -15.95
CA GLU A 90 2.90 6.03 -15.99
C GLU A 90 3.62 5.35 -14.82
N GLY A 91 4.95 5.33 -14.86
CA GLY A 91 5.78 4.80 -13.79
C GLY A 91 5.98 3.28 -13.79
N PHE A 92 5.55 2.58 -14.83
CA PHE A 92 5.68 1.11 -14.95
C PHE A 92 7.13 0.59 -14.88
N ASP A 93 8.12 1.48 -15.05
CA ASP A 93 9.52 1.15 -14.87
C ASP A 93 9.99 1.13 -13.41
N THR A 94 9.18 1.67 -12.48
CA THR A 94 9.48 1.68 -11.05
C THR A 94 9.41 0.28 -10.45
N CYS A 95 10.18 0.06 -9.37
CA CYS A 95 10.21 -1.22 -8.67
C CYS A 95 8.82 -1.62 -8.18
N ASP A 96 8.09 -0.68 -7.57
CA ASP A 96 6.77 -0.95 -6.97
C ASP A 96 5.73 -1.40 -8.01
N LEU A 97 5.70 -0.77 -9.20
CA LEU A 97 4.79 -1.20 -10.26
C LEU A 97 5.21 -2.55 -10.87
N LYS A 98 6.51 -2.82 -11.01
CA LYS A 98 7.00 -4.14 -11.46
C LYS A 98 6.64 -5.25 -10.49
N GLU A 99 6.76 -4.99 -9.20
CA GLU A 99 6.40 -5.93 -8.15
C GLU A 99 4.90 -6.23 -8.11
N ALA A 100 4.07 -5.18 -8.22
CA ALA A 100 2.62 -5.33 -8.28
C ALA A 100 2.19 -6.16 -9.52
N ALA A 101 2.81 -5.90 -10.67
CA ALA A 101 2.55 -6.64 -11.91
C ALA A 101 2.93 -8.12 -11.78
N ALA A 102 4.11 -8.42 -11.21
CA ALA A 102 4.55 -9.78 -10.97
C ALA A 102 3.60 -10.52 -10.03
N LEU A 103 3.17 -9.87 -8.94
CA LEU A 103 2.21 -10.46 -8.01
C LEU A 103 0.85 -10.71 -8.67
N LEU A 104 0.34 -9.80 -9.50
CA LEU A 104 -0.90 -10.00 -10.25
C LEU A 104 -0.82 -11.16 -11.25
N ALA A 105 0.37 -11.45 -11.79
CA ALA A 105 0.61 -12.61 -12.64
C ALA A 105 0.64 -13.92 -11.85
N GLU A 106 1.13 -13.91 -10.61
CA GLU A 106 1.09 -15.07 -9.70
C GLU A 106 -0.32 -15.38 -9.20
N LEU A 107 -1.17 -14.35 -9.09
CA LEU A 107 -2.57 -14.44 -8.64
C LEU A 107 -3.56 -14.76 -9.78
N ALA A 108 -3.06 -15.06 -10.98
CA ALA A 108 -3.86 -15.34 -12.17
C ALA A 108 -4.27 -16.82 -12.29
#